data_AF-A0A2A3C9Y8-F1
#
_entry.id   AF-A0A2A3C9Y8-F1
#
_cell.length_a   1.000
_cell.length_b   1.000
_cell.length_c   1.000
_cell.angle_alpha   90.00
_cell.angle_beta   90.00
_cell.angle_gamma   90.00
#
_symmetry.space_group_name_H-M   'P 1'
#
loop_
_entity.id
_entity.type
_entity.pdbx_description
1 polymer ?
#
loop_
_entity_poly.entity_id
_entity_poly.type
_entity_poly.pdbx_seq_one_letter_code
_entity_poly.pdbx_strand_id
1 'polypeptide(L)'
;MEDPYKDNMIGPEGLGRSGRLVTPSDDEDLPVVAKSLFVGAAGDISFIPALNEDEDVITVADAPVGLIVPYQVRRVMDTGTTATVFTIES
;
A
#
# COMPACT_ATOMS: atom_id res chain seq x y z
N MET A 1 17.32 -13.06 -15.76
CA MET A 1 17.74 -13.46 -14.41
C MET A 1 16.96 -14.71 -14.05
N GLU A 2 17.62 -15.73 -13.51
CA GLU A 2 16.93 -16.93 -13.05
C GLU A 2 16.27 -16.64 -11.69
N ASP A 3 14.97 -16.91 -11.60
CA ASP A 3 14.19 -16.73 -10.37
C ASP A 3 13.88 -18.11 -9.77
N PRO A 4 14.60 -18.54 -8.72
CA PRO A 4 14.41 -19.84 -8.10
C PRO A 4 13.07 -19.97 -7.35
N TYR A 5 12.34 -18.87 -7.14
CA TYR A 5 11.07 -18.86 -6.42
C TYR A 5 9.85 -18.80 -7.34
N LYS A 6 10.05 -18.85 -8.67
CA LYS A 6 8.99 -18.72 -9.68
C LYS A 6 7.85 -19.75 -9.54
N ASP A 7 8.14 -20.94 -9.01
CA ASP A 7 7.19 -22.04 -8.88
C ASP A 7 6.56 -22.14 -7.47
N ASN A 8 6.95 -21.24 -6.56
CA ASN A 8 6.33 -21.18 -5.23
C ASN A 8 4.93 -20.54 -5.33
N MET A 9 3.95 -21.14 -4.68
CA MET A 9 2.66 -20.48 -4.47
C MET A 9 2.84 -19.24 -3.59
N ILE A 10 2.34 -18.09 -4.07
CA ILE A 10 2.41 -16.82 -3.33
C ILE A 10 1.10 -16.64 -2.56
N GLY A 11 1.18 -16.87 -1.25
CA GLY A 11 0.11 -16.53 -0.31
C GLY A 11 0.15 -15.06 0.12
N PRO A 12 -0.92 -14.56 0.77
CA PRO A 12 -0.93 -13.24 1.41
C PRO A 12 0.20 -13.07 2.42
N GLU A 13 0.65 -14.15 3.07
CA GLU A 13 1.77 -14.20 4.03
C GLU A 13 3.17 -14.17 3.38
N GLY A 14 3.27 -14.37 2.07
CA GLY A 14 4.53 -14.32 1.35
C GLY A 14 5.09 -12.91 1.17
N LEU A 15 6.38 -12.80 0.81
CA LEU A 15 7.01 -11.51 0.48
C LEU A 15 6.36 -10.84 -0.73
N GLY A 16 6.57 -9.53 -0.86
CA GLY A 16 6.27 -8.81 -2.10
C GLY A 16 7.28 -9.15 -3.19
N ARG A 17 6.81 -9.31 -4.43
CA ARG A 17 7.65 -9.55 -5.62
C ARG A 17 7.62 -8.37 -6.59
N SER A 18 6.71 -7.44 -6.39
CA SER A 18 6.63 -6.19 -7.13
C SER A 18 6.13 -5.05 -6.25
N GLY A 19 6.19 -3.84 -6.78
CA GLY A 19 5.75 -2.63 -6.10
C GLY A 19 5.86 -1.43 -7.02
N ARG A 20 5.11 -0.39 -6.72
CA ARG A 20 5.10 0.86 -7.50
C ARG A 20 5.00 2.07 -6.57
N LEU A 21 5.47 3.22 -7.04
CA LEU A 21 5.16 4.49 -6.39
C LEU A 21 3.65 4.72 -6.47
N VAL A 22 3.05 5.05 -5.34
CA VAL A 22 1.63 5.40 -5.29
C VAL A 22 1.45 6.84 -5.74
N THR A 23 0.52 7.06 -6.67
CA THR A 23 -0.09 8.37 -6.91
C THR A 23 -1.42 8.37 -6.16
N PRO A 24 -1.56 9.16 -5.08
CA PRO A 24 -2.81 9.24 -4.33
C PRO A 24 -3.98 9.75 -5.17
N SER A 25 -5.18 9.30 -4.84
CA SER A 25 -6.44 9.75 -5.46
C SER A 25 -7.59 9.56 -4.48
N ASP A 26 -8.48 10.55 -4.39
CA ASP A 26 -9.69 10.44 -3.56
C ASP A 26 -10.80 9.61 -4.27
N ASP A 27 -10.73 9.49 -5.59
CA ASP A 27 -11.78 8.92 -6.43
C ASP A 27 -11.41 7.57 -7.07
N GLU A 28 -10.11 7.28 -7.22
CA GLU A 28 -9.63 6.09 -7.95
C GLU A 28 -8.90 5.10 -7.04
N ASP A 29 -9.30 3.83 -7.11
CA ASP A 29 -8.56 2.74 -6.48
C ASP A 29 -7.24 2.44 -7.21
N LEU A 30 -6.31 1.83 -6.48
CA LEU A 30 -5.08 1.28 -7.05
C LEU A 30 -5.42 0.23 -8.12
N PRO A 31 -4.63 0.10 -9.20
CA PRO A 31 -4.93 -0.84 -10.27
C PRO A 31 -4.96 -2.32 -9.81
N VAL A 32 -4.28 -2.62 -8.69
CA VAL A 32 -4.34 -3.90 -7.98
C VAL A 32 -4.32 -3.60 -6.48
N VAL A 33 -5.10 -4.34 -5.70
CA VAL A 33 -5.06 -4.26 -4.24
C VAL A 33 -3.65 -4.61 -3.75
N ALA A 34 -3.01 -3.65 -3.07
CA ALA A 34 -1.69 -3.84 -2.50
C ALA A 34 -1.78 -4.77 -1.29
N LYS A 35 -0.79 -5.66 -1.12
CA LYS A 35 -0.69 -6.49 0.11
C LYS A 35 -0.47 -5.61 1.33
N SER A 36 0.28 -4.53 1.14
CA SER A 36 0.65 -3.56 2.15
C SER A 36 1.23 -2.31 1.47
N LEU A 37 1.46 -1.26 2.23
CA LEU A 37 2.17 -0.05 1.80
C LEU A 37 3.45 0.12 2.61
N PHE A 38 4.50 0.60 1.96
CA PHE A 38 5.76 0.98 2.56
C PHE A 38 5.96 2.49 2.50
N VAL A 39 6.24 3.13 3.64
CA VAL A 39 6.50 4.56 3.72
C VAL A 39 7.95 4.86 3.37
N GLY A 40 8.19 5.51 2.24
CA GLY A 40 9.52 5.91 1.76
C GLY A 40 9.93 7.33 2.16
N ALA A 41 8.98 8.23 2.39
CA ALA A 41 9.21 9.54 3.00
C ALA A 41 8.15 9.79 4.08
N ALA A 42 8.57 10.30 5.23
CA ALA A 42 7.68 10.52 6.36
C ALA A 42 6.62 11.59 6.08
N GLY A 43 5.48 11.48 6.76
CA GLY A 43 4.33 12.38 6.62
C GLY A 43 3.05 11.65 7.02
N ASP A 44 1.91 12.26 6.76
CA ASP A 44 0.62 11.63 7.00
C ASP A 44 0.27 10.69 5.84
N ILE A 45 -0.43 9.59 6.14
CA ILE A 45 -0.97 8.68 5.14
C ILE A 45 -2.42 8.38 5.44
N SER A 46 -3.28 8.64 4.45
CA SER A 46 -4.70 8.29 4.47
C SER A 46 -4.97 7.22 3.43
N PHE A 47 -5.58 6.10 3.84
CA PHE A 47 -5.82 4.97 2.96
C PHE A 47 -7.10 4.22 3.32
N ILE A 48 -7.61 3.46 2.35
CA ILE A 48 -8.78 2.60 2.52
C ILE A 48 -8.36 1.14 2.39
N PRO A 49 -8.52 0.33 3.45
CA PRO A 49 -8.36 -1.11 3.39
C PRO A 49 -9.27 -1.75 2.34
N ALA A 50 -8.85 -2.90 1.80
CA ALA A 50 -9.52 -3.58 0.70
C ALA A 50 -11.00 -3.92 0.95
N LEU A 51 -11.40 -4.05 2.22
CA LEU A 51 -12.78 -4.40 2.63
C LEU A 51 -13.54 -3.25 3.29
N ASN A 52 -12.92 -2.08 3.45
CA ASN A 52 -13.59 -0.90 3.99
C ASN A 52 -14.42 -0.22 2.90
N GLU A 53 -15.53 0.42 3.30
CA GLU A 53 -16.31 1.31 2.43
C GLU A 53 -15.51 2.60 2.11
N ASP A 54 -15.96 3.36 1.12
CA ASP A 54 -15.25 4.58 0.66
C ASP A 54 -15.16 5.67 1.75
N GLU A 55 -16.10 5.67 2.69
CA GLU A 55 -16.15 6.64 3.79
C GLU A 55 -15.25 6.24 4.99
N ASP A 56 -14.82 4.98 5.05
CA ASP A 56 -14.05 4.42 6.17
C ASP A 56 -12.54 4.52 5.95
N VAL A 57 -12.07 5.76 5.83
CA VAL A 57 -10.65 6.10 5.66
C VAL A 57 -9.89 5.93 6.98
N ILE A 58 -8.73 5.26 6.93
CA ILE A 58 -7.77 5.20 8.03
C ILE A 58 -6.66 6.21 7.76
N THR A 59 -6.44 7.13 8.70
CA THR A 59 -5.33 8.08 8.67
C THR A 59 -4.30 7.73 9.75
N VAL A 60 -3.05 7.59 9.34
CA VAL A 60 -1.90 7.52 10.25
C VAL A 60 -1.15 8.84 10.14
N ALA A 61 -1.22 9.63 11.21
CA ALA A 61 -0.50 10.89 11.31
C ALA A 61 1.00 10.65 11.61
N ASP A 62 1.86 11.51 11.07
CA ASP A 62 3.32 11.48 11.27
C ASP A 62 3.94 10.08 11.05
N ALA A 63 3.49 9.38 10.00
CA ALA A 63 4.00 8.07 9.65
C ALA A 63 5.52 8.14 9.37
N PRO A 64 6.36 7.38 10.10
CA PRO A 64 7.80 7.43 9.93
C PRO A 64 8.23 6.69 8.67
N VAL A 65 9.39 7.06 8.12
CA VAL A 65 10.05 6.28 7.06
C VAL A 65 10.27 4.84 7.55
N GLY A 66 9.95 3.88 6.69
CA GLY A 66 10.08 2.46 7.00
C GLY A 66 8.83 1.83 7.63
N LEU A 67 7.79 2.61 7.93
CA LEU A 67 6.50 2.05 8.35
C LEU A 67 5.95 1.15 7.23
N ILE A 68 5.53 -0.05 7.63
CA ILE A 68 4.78 -0.98 6.79
C ILE A 68 3.34 -1.01 7.30
N VAL A 69 2.40 -0.67 6.43
CA VAL A 69 0.96 -0.61 6.78
C VAL A 69 0.40 -2.03 6.87
N PRO A 70 -0.13 -2.48 8.02
CA PRO A 70 -0.56 -3.87 8.22
C PRO A 70 -1.97 -4.14 7.66
N TYR A 71 -2.30 -3.55 6.50
CA TYR A 71 -3.56 -3.73 5.81
C TYR A 71 -3.32 -4.00 4.34
N GLN A 72 -4.17 -4.82 3.74
CA GLN A 72 -4.32 -4.84 2.29
C GLN A 72 -5.05 -3.56 1.88
N VAL A 73 -4.45 -2.77 1.00
CA VAL A 73 -4.94 -1.42 0.67
C VAL A 73 -5.46 -1.41 -0.76
N ARG A 74 -6.68 -0.90 -0.95
CA ARG A 74 -7.26 -0.66 -2.27
C ARG A 74 -7.10 0.77 -2.75
N ARG A 75 -7.09 1.75 -1.85
CA ARG A 75 -6.97 3.19 -2.19
C ARG A 75 -6.05 3.92 -1.23
N VAL A 76 -5.28 4.86 -1.74
CA VAL A 76 -4.56 5.86 -0.95
C VAL A 76 -5.13 7.21 -1.33
N MET A 77 -5.67 7.92 -0.34
CA MET A 77 -6.37 9.19 -0.53
C MET A 77 -5.37 10.29 -0.84
N ASP A 78 -5.71 11.19 -1.77
CA ASP A 78 -4.93 12.40 -2.00
C ASP A 78 -5.10 13.37 -0.83
N THR A 79 -6.33 13.49 -0.35
CA THR A 79 -6.63 14.24 0.86
C THR A 79 -6.02 13.56 2.08
N GLY A 80 -5.18 14.31 2.80
CA GLY A 80 -4.57 13.85 4.05
C GLY A 80 -3.38 12.89 3.88
N THR A 81 -2.83 12.75 2.66
CA THR A 81 -1.58 12.03 2.44
C THR A 81 -0.46 13.01 2.06
N THR A 82 0.55 13.12 2.92
CA THR A 82 1.79 13.88 2.64
C THR A 82 3.03 12.99 2.61
N ALA A 83 2.93 11.76 3.14
CA ALA A 83 3.96 10.74 3.03
C ALA A 83 4.13 10.27 1.57
N THR A 84 5.35 9.93 1.19
CA THR A 84 5.59 9.18 -0.06
C THR A 84 5.53 7.69 0.23
N VAL A 85 4.65 6.97 -0.47
CA VAL A 85 4.40 5.55 -0.19
C VAL A 85 4.52 4.70 -1.45
N PHE A 86 4.92 3.45 -1.25
CA PHE A 86 5.08 2.44 -2.29
C PHE A 86 4.19 1.25 -1.98
N THR A 87 3.62 0.62 -3.00
CA THR A 87 2.89 -0.64 -2.82
C THR A 87 3.84 -1.79 -2.60
N ILE A 88 3.40 -2.77 -1.80
CA ILE A 88 3.98 -4.11 -1.74
C ILE A 88 2.99 -5.04 -2.41
N GLU A 89 3.40 -5.69 -3.50
CA GLU A 89 2.56 -6.52 -4.36
C GLU A 89 3.15 -7.92 -4.53
N SER A 90 2.29 -8.91 -4.76
CA SER A 90 2.70 -10.31 -5.01
C SER A 90 3.34 -10.53 -6.37
#